data_AF-A0A945US02-F1
#
_entry.id   AF-A0A945US02-F1
#
_cell.length_a   1.000
_cell.length_b   1.000
_cell.length_c   1.000
_cell.angle_alpha   90.00
_cell.angle_beta   90.00
_cell.angle_gamma   90.00
#
_symmetry.space_group_name_H-M   'P 1'
#
loop_
_entity.id
_entity.type
_entity.pdbx_description
1 polymer ?
#
loop_
_entity_poly.entity_id
_entity_poly.type
_entity_poly.pdbx_seq_one_letter_code
_entity_poly.pdbx_strand_id
1 'polypeptide(L)'
;MTESAHHPLREEGFRALREELEFLMTAFDTVLRRMDEGALADRLPWIGVLADQPGEATAELEQAYSISFQMLNIVEERAAARVRRLREKQQGPEGEKGLWADQLKSLRKQGMTQADILGVFQDVV
;
A
#
# COMPACT_ATOMS: atom_id res chain seq x y z
N MET A 1 -16.94 24.37 6.71
CA MET A 1 -16.21 24.45 5.42
C MET A 1 -14.74 24.18 5.68
N THR A 2 -14.33 22.91 5.67
CA THR A 2 -12.93 22.48 5.83
C THR A 2 -12.77 21.11 5.16
N GLU A 3 -12.92 21.06 3.84
CA GLU A 3 -12.86 19.81 3.07
C GLU A 3 -12.01 19.98 1.81
N SER A 4 -10.80 20.57 1.95
CA SER A 4 -9.94 20.83 0.77
C SER A 4 -8.45 20.58 0.99
N ALA A 5 -8.03 20.03 2.14
CA ALA A 5 -6.62 19.69 2.38
C ALA A 5 -6.30 18.18 2.22
N HIS A 6 -7.30 17.32 2.02
CA HIS A 6 -7.15 15.85 2.02
C HIS A 6 -6.91 15.20 0.64
N HIS A 7 -6.98 15.97 -0.45
CA HIS A 7 -6.84 15.47 -1.82
C HIS A 7 -5.39 15.12 -2.25
N PRO A 8 -4.35 15.93 -1.97
CA PRO A 8 -3.05 15.80 -2.63
C PRO A 8 -2.24 14.57 -2.16
N LEU A 9 -2.29 14.22 -0.86
CA LEU A 9 -1.59 13.04 -0.35
C LEU A 9 -2.19 11.72 -0.86
N ARG A 10 -3.51 11.70 -1.08
CA ARG A 10 -4.20 10.55 -1.63
C ARG A 10 -3.83 10.35 -3.10
N GLU A 11 -3.80 11.43 -3.87
CA GLU A 11 -3.35 11.41 -5.26
C GLU A 11 -1.88 10.99 -5.38
N GLU A 12 -1.01 11.50 -4.51
CA GLU A 12 0.39 11.10 -4.42
C GLU A 12 0.53 9.60 -4.17
N GLY A 13 -0.24 9.06 -3.22
CA GLY A 13 -0.25 7.63 -2.90
C GLY A 13 -0.68 6.77 -4.09
N PHE A 14 -1.78 7.13 -4.76
CA PHE A 14 -2.25 6.40 -5.94
C PHE A 14 -1.31 6.52 -7.14
N ARG A 15 -0.66 7.68 -7.32
CA ARG A 15 0.34 7.84 -8.37
C ARG A 15 1.53 6.92 -8.11
N ALA A 16 2.10 6.95 -6.90
CA ALA A 16 3.21 6.08 -6.52
C ALA A 16 2.83 4.59 -6.66
N LEU A 17 1.63 4.21 -6.22
CA LEU A 17 1.11 2.85 -6.40
C LEU A 17 1.09 2.44 -7.87
N ARG A 18 0.53 3.27 -8.76
CA ARG A 18 0.47 2.94 -10.19
C ARG A 18 1.85 2.81 -10.82
N GLU A 19 2.74 3.76 -10.55
CA GLU A 19 4.12 3.76 -11.08
C GLU A 19 4.90 2.51 -10.63
N GLU A 20 4.80 2.14 -9.35
CA GLU A 20 5.47 0.97 -8.80
C GLU A 20 4.85 -0.35 -9.31
N LEU A 21 3.53 -0.42 -9.42
CA LEU A 21 2.84 -1.59 -9.96
C LEU A 21 3.19 -1.80 -11.43
N GLU A 22 3.16 -0.74 -12.24
CA GLU A 22 3.55 -0.79 -13.66
C GLU A 22 4.99 -1.32 -13.79
N PHE A 23 5.93 -0.77 -13.01
CA PHE A 23 7.32 -1.23 -13.02
C PHE A 23 7.45 -2.73 -12.70
N LEU A 24 6.84 -3.19 -11.61
CA LEU A 24 6.93 -4.60 -11.20
C LEU A 24 6.29 -5.53 -12.22
N MET A 25 5.14 -5.15 -12.75
CA MET A 25 4.43 -5.94 -13.74
C MET A 25 5.22 -6.00 -15.06
N THR A 26 5.73 -4.88 -15.58
CA THR A 26 6.60 -4.87 -16.77
C THR A 26 7.85 -5.74 -16.57
N ALA A 27 8.44 -5.73 -15.38
CA ALA A 27 9.55 -6.63 -15.07
C ALA A 27 9.12 -8.10 -15.09
N PHE A 28 7.92 -8.43 -14.58
CA PHE A 28 7.39 -9.78 -14.59
C PHE A 28 7.10 -10.30 -16.00
N ASP A 29 6.46 -9.48 -16.85
CA ASP A 29 6.29 -9.77 -18.29
C ASP A 29 7.63 -10.07 -18.97
N THR A 30 8.63 -9.22 -18.73
CA THR A 30 9.97 -9.39 -19.29
C THR A 30 10.59 -10.72 -18.87
N VAL A 31 10.42 -11.13 -17.61
CA VAL A 31 10.94 -12.41 -17.11
C VAL A 31 10.23 -13.59 -17.77
N LEU A 32 8.90 -13.59 -17.84
CA LEU A 32 8.14 -14.66 -18.49
C LEU A 32 8.53 -14.81 -19.96
N ARG A 33 8.63 -13.71 -20.71
CA ARG A 33 9.06 -13.76 -22.12
C ARG A 33 10.47 -14.31 -22.30
N ARG A 34 11.39 -14.02 -21.37
CA ARG A 34 12.76 -14.59 -21.37
C ARG A 34 12.80 -16.08 -21.05
N MET A 35 11.77 -16.59 -20.39
CA MET A 35 11.59 -18.00 -20.08
C MET A 35 10.82 -18.76 -21.17
N ASP A 36 10.56 -18.13 -22.33
CA ASP A 36 9.72 -18.67 -23.42
C ASP A 36 8.22 -18.79 -23.05
N GLU A 37 7.79 -18.13 -21.97
CA GLU A 37 6.41 -18.12 -21.45
C GLU A 37 5.61 -16.91 -21.96
N GLY A 38 5.73 -16.59 -23.26
CA GLY A 38 5.07 -15.43 -23.86
C GLY A 38 3.54 -15.48 -23.76
N ALA A 39 2.96 -16.67 -23.86
CA ALA A 39 1.51 -16.87 -23.75
C ALA A 39 0.96 -16.55 -22.34
N LEU A 40 1.76 -16.79 -21.28
CA LEU A 40 1.40 -16.37 -19.92
C LEU A 40 1.57 -14.86 -19.76
N ALA A 41 2.65 -14.30 -20.34
CA ALA A 41 2.94 -12.87 -20.28
C ALA A 41 1.80 -12.04 -20.90
N ASP A 42 1.27 -12.47 -22.05
CA ASP A 42 0.14 -11.83 -22.74
C ASP A 42 -1.17 -11.86 -21.95
N ARG A 43 -1.26 -12.69 -20.91
CA ARG A 43 -2.44 -12.85 -20.04
C ARG A 43 -2.25 -12.22 -18.66
N LEU A 44 -1.11 -11.60 -18.37
CA LEU A 44 -0.89 -10.95 -17.06
C LEU A 44 -1.88 -9.79 -16.84
N PRO A 45 -2.34 -9.59 -15.59
CA PRO A 45 -3.14 -8.42 -15.27
C PRO A 45 -2.30 -7.13 -15.35
N TRP A 46 -2.96 -6.00 -15.59
CA TRP A 46 -2.39 -4.64 -15.52
C TRP A 46 -1.30 -4.25 -16.53
N ILE A 47 -0.86 -5.14 -17.43
CA ILE A 47 0.12 -4.84 -18.48
C ILE A 47 -0.59 -4.63 -19.83
N GLY A 48 -1.34 -3.53 -19.93
CA GLY A 48 -2.08 -3.17 -21.14
C GLY A 48 -3.54 -3.61 -21.13
N VAL A 49 -4.10 -3.90 -22.31
CA VAL A 49 -5.50 -4.35 -22.44
C VAL A 49 -5.55 -5.82 -22.02
N LEU A 50 -6.29 -6.12 -20.96
CA LEU A 50 -6.54 -7.50 -20.53
C LEU A 50 -7.02 -8.28 -21.76
N ALA A 51 -6.24 -9.26 -22.20
CA ALA A 51 -6.64 -10.09 -23.31
C ALA A 51 -7.95 -10.79 -22.92
N ASP A 52 -9.06 -10.40 -23.54
CA ASP A 52 -10.38 -11.04 -23.38
C ASP A 52 -10.39 -12.37 -24.13
N GLN A 53 -9.34 -13.17 -23.90
CA GLN A 53 -9.15 -14.47 -24.52
C GLN A 53 -9.66 -15.52 -23.54
N PRO A 54 -10.81 -16.16 -23.82
CA PRO A 54 -11.24 -17.33 -23.09
C PRO A 54 -10.23 -18.45 -23.35
N GLY A 55 -9.26 -18.58 -22.46
CA GLY A 55 -8.30 -19.68 -22.41
C GLY A 55 -8.54 -20.47 -21.13
N GLU A 56 -8.36 -21.79 -21.21
CA GLU A 56 -8.45 -22.66 -20.04
C GLU A 56 -7.53 -22.16 -18.92
N ALA A 57 -8.03 -22.22 -17.68
CA ALA A 57 -7.23 -21.87 -16.50
C ALA A 57 -6.20 -22.98 -16.30
N THR A 58 -4.92 -22.65 -16.48
CA THR A 58 -3.81 -23.56 -16.21
C THR A 58 -3.21 -23.23 -14.83
N ALA A 59 -2.53 -24.20 -14.22
CA ALA A 59 -1.88 -24.00 -12.93
C ALA A 59 -0.82 -22.87 -12.99
N GLU A 60 -0.14 -22.72 -14.13
CA GLU A 60 0.86 -21.68 -14.37
C GLU A 60 0.21 -20.30 -14.45
N LEU A 61 -0.98 -20.20 -15.06
CA LEU A 61 -1.75 -18.95 -15.09
C LEU A 61 -2.24 -18.57 -13.68
N GLU A 62 -2.76 -19.53 -12.92
CA GLU A 62 -3.18 -19.31 -11.53
C GLU A 62 -2.00 -18.83 -10.67
N GLN A 63 -0.82 -19.44 -10.87
CA GLN A 63 0.41 -19.01 -10.20
C GLN A 63 0.83 -17.59 -10.62
N ALA A 64 0.78 -17.26 -11.91
CA ALA A 64 1.11 -15.92 -12.40
C ALA A 64 0.16 -14.86 -11.82
N TYR A 65 -1.13 -15.16 -11.70
CA TYR A 65 -2.12 -14.28 -11.06
C TYR A 65 -1.87 -14.14 -9.56
N SER A 66 -1.54 -15.23 -8.87
CA SER A 66 -1.16 -15.20 -7.45
C SER A 66 0.07 -14.30 -7.21
N ILE A 67 1.11 -14.43 -8.03
CA ILE A 67 2.31 -13.58 -7.98
C ILE A 67 1.94 -12.13 -8.24
N SER A 68 1.12 -11.86 -9.26
CA SER A 68 0.66 -10.50 -9.60
C SER A 68 -0.08 -9.86 -8.42
N PHE A 69 -0.98 -10.60 -7.77
CA PHE A 69 -1.71 -10.12 -6.60
C PHE A 69 -0.78 -9.85 -5.40
N GLN A 70 0.23 -10.70 -5.20
CA GLN A 70 1.25 -10.45 -4.18
C GLN A 70 2.05 -9.17 -4.48
N MET A 71 2.40 -8.91 -5.74
CA MET A 71 3.06 -7.65 -6.13
C MET A 71 2.18 -6.44 -5.83
N LEU A 72 0.87 -6.52 -6.12
CA LEU A 72 -0.09 -5.46 -5.77
C LEU A 72 -0.08 -5.19 -4.26
N ASN A 73 -0.20 -6.22 -3.42
CA ASN A 73 -0.20 -6.07 -1.96
C ASN A 73 1.09 -5.37 -1.46
N ILE A 74 2.24 -5.74 -2.02
CA ILE A 74 3.54 -5.14 -1.65
C ILE A 74 3.55 -3.65 -2.01
N VAL A 75 3.07 -3.28 -3.19
CA VAL A 75 3.03 -1.88 -3.64
C VAL A 75 2.03 -1.07 -2.84
N GLU A 76 0.86 -1.63 -2.52
CA GLU A 76 -0.15 -0.98 -1.68
C GLU A 76 0.38 -0.65 -0.28
N GLU A 77 1.03 -1.62 0.37
CA GLU A 77 1.62 -1.41 1.70
C GLU A 77 2.73 -0.33 1.65
N ARG A 78 3.56 -0.34 0.60
CA ARG A 78 4.59 0.69 0.40
C ARG A 78 3.99 2.07 0.19
N ALA A 79 2.96 2.19 -0.63
CA ALA A 79 2.26 3.44 -0.88
C ALA A 79 1.60 3.97 0.41
N ALA A 80 0.93 3.11 1.17
CA ALA A 80 0.33 3.44 2.46
C ALA A 80 1.39 3.95 3.45
N ALA A 81 2.52 3.24 3.58
CA ALA A 81 3.62 3.65 4.44
C ALA A 81 4.25 4.98 4.00
N ARG A 82 4.36 5.24 2.69
CA ARG A 82 4.85 6.51 2.14
C ARG A 82 3.90 7.66 2.45
N VAL A 83 2.60 7.49 2.21
CA VAL A 83 1.58 8.50 2.52
C VAL A 83 1.56 8.83 4.01
N ARG A 84 1.67 7.82 4.87
CA ARG A 84 1.79 8.00 6.33
C ARG A 84 2.98 8.87 6.70
N ARG A 85 4.18 8.54 6.21
CA ARG A 85 5.41 9.33 6.46
C ARG A 85 5.29 10.76 5.95
N LEU A 86 4.68 10.97 4.78
CA LEU A 86 4.47 12.31 4.23
C LEU A 86 3.50 13.12 5.12
N ARG A 87 2.45 12.48 5.64
CA ARG A 87 1.51 13.12 6.57
C ARG A 87 2.20 13.53 7.86
N GLU A 88 2.96 12.63 8.48
CA GLU A 88 3.77 12.93 9.67
C GLU A 88 4.74 14.10 9.42
N LYS A 89 5.41 14.13 8.26
CA LYS A 89 6.32 15.22 7.88
C LYS A 89 5.61 16.56 7.74
N GLN A 90 4.38 16.58 7.22
CA GLN A 90 3.61 17.80 6.97
C GLN A 90 2.87 18.31 8.20
N GLN A 91 2.36 17.41 9.04
CA GLN A 91 1.40 17.72 10.11
C GLN A 91 1.96 17.46 11.52
N GLY A 92 3.20 16.96 11.61
CA GLY A 92 3.81 16.50 12.84
C GLY A 92 3.45 15.04 13.16
N PRO A 93 4.10 14.45 14.17
CA PRO A 93 3.95 13.02 14.50
C PRO A 93 2.51 12.65 14.90
N GLU A 94 1.70 13.61 15.37
CA GLU A 94 0.29 13.38 15.73
C GLU A 94 -0.68 13.58 14.55
N GLY A 95 -0.16 13.86 13.35
CA GLY A 95 -0.96 14.05 12.14
C GLY A 95 -1.54 12.77 11.57
N GLU A 96 -0.96 11.61 11.91
CA GLU A 96 -1.54 10.31 11.56
C GLU A 96 -2.41 9.77 12.69
N LYS A 97 -3.69 9.55 12.38
CA LYS A 97 -4.67 9.09 13.36
C LYS A 97 -4.40 7.65 13.77
N GLY A 98 -4.58 7.36 15.05
CA GLY A 98 -4.44 6.01 15.58
C GLY A 98 -3.00 5.55 15.82
N LEU A 99 -2.00 6.37 15.48
CA LEU A 99 -0.63 6.13 15.94
C LEU A 99 -0.45 6.57 17.40
N TRP A 100 0.60 6.05 18.03
CA TRP A 100 0.94 6.37 19.42
C TRP A 100 1.00 7.85 19.72
N ALA A 101 1.58 8.67 18.83
CA ALA A 101 1.70 10.11 19.07
C ALA A 101 0.33 10.83 19.11
N ASP A 102 -0.60 10.47 18.22
CA ASP A 102 -1.99 10.95 18.24
C ASP A 102 -2.73 10.51 19.51
N GLN A 103 -2.62 9.23 19.87
CA GLN A 103 -3.27 8.68 21.07
C GLN A 103 -2.71 9.29 22.36
N LEU A 104 -1.40 9.40 22.51
CA LEU A 104 -0.77 10.01 23.69
C LEU A 104 -1.13 11.50 23.81
N LYS A 105 -1.23 12.23 22.70
CA LYS A 105 -1.72 13.61 22.69
C LYS A 105 -3.19 13.69 23.12
N SER A 106 -4.02 12.73 22.70
CA SER A 106 -5.42 12.62 23.14
C SER A 106 -5.53 12.36 24.65
N LEU A 107 -4.76 11.42 25.19
CA LEU A 107 -4.76 11.10 26.62
C LEU A 107 -4.31 12.30 27.48
N ARG A 108 -3.26 13.01 27.05
CA ARG A 108 -2.83 14.25 27.71
C ARG A 108 -3.89 15.34 27.67
N LYS A 109 -4.62 15.48 26.55
CA LYS A 109 -5.76 16.42 26.46
C LYS A 109 -6.91 16.05 27.39
N GLN A 110 -7.07 14.77 27.73
CA GLN A 110 -8.06 14.29 28.69
C GLN A 110 -7.61 14.46 30.15
N GLY A 111 -6.43 15.05 30.39
CA GLY A 111 -5.92 15.35 31.73
C GLY A 111 -5.07 14.25 32.35
N MET A 112 -4.78 13.16 31.62
CA MET A 112 -3.88 12.12 32.13
C MET A 112 -2.44 12.62 32.22
N THR A 113 -1.81 12.38 33.36
CA THR A 113 -0.40 12.67 33.55
C THR A 113 0.47 11.58 32.92
N GLN A 114 1.77 11.85 32.76
CA GLN A 114 2.71 10.85 32.27
C GLN A 114 2.76 9.62 33.20
N ALA A 115 2.61 9.81 34.52
CA ALA A 115 2.58 8.71 35.48
C ALA A 115 1.34 7.83 35.30
N ASP A 116 0.17 8.43 35.08
CA ASP A 116 -1.07 7.69 34.83
C ASP A 116 -0.98 6.84 33.56
N ILE A 117 -0.42 7.42 32.48
CA ILE A 117 -0.24 6.73 31.19
C ILE A 117 0.73 5.55 31.35
N LEU A 118 1.86 5.76 32.03
CA LEU A 118 2.84 4.70 32.27
C LEU A 118 2.26 3.57 33.14
N GLY A 119 1.45 3.91 34.14
CA GLY A 119 0.77 2.93 34.99
C GLY A 119 -0.08 1.97 34.18
N VAL A 120 -0.91 2.49 33.27
CA VAL A 120 -1.78 1.65 32.41
C VAL A 120 -0.96 0.80 31.43
N PHE A 121 0.15 1.32 30.88
CA PHE A 121 0.96 0.57 29.91
C PHE A 121 1.65 -0.65 30.53
N GLN A 122 1.92 -0.66 31.83
CA GLN A 122 2.48 -1.82 32.51
C GLN A 122 1.54 -3.04 32.50
N ASP A 123 0.24 -2.82 32.27
CA ASP A 123 -0.75 -3.90 32.24
C ASP A 123 -0.98 -4.47 30.83
N VAL A 124 -0.40 -3.87 29.78
CA VAL A 124 -0.66 -4.19 28.37
C VAL A 124 0.57 -4.79 27.66
N VAL A 125 1.74 -4.77 28.31
CA VAL A 125 3.00 -5.34 27.82
C VAL A 125 3.31 -6.64 28.56
#